data_AF-A0A7Z0NTL6-F1
#
_entry.id   AF-A0A7Z0NTL6-F1
#
_cell.length_a   1.000
_cell.length_b   1.000
_cell.length_c   1.000
_cell.angle_alpha   90.00
_cell.angle_beta   90.00
_cell.angle_gamma   90.00
#
_symmetry.space_group_name_H-M   'P 1'
#
loop_
_entity.id
_entity.type
_entity.pdbx_description
1 polymer ?
#
loop_
_entity_poly.entity_id
_entity_poly.type
_entity_poly.pdbx_seq_one_letter_code
_entity_poly.pdbx_strand_id
1 'polypeptide(L)'
;MSDPLAPLDELRAQLAQADTPARRAQVLTEILAAWPDLHRAVAAERRRQIGKARSKGLTWREIGDEMGIHPSSASRVYHESDRQGRDQT
;
A
#
# COMPACT_ATOMS: atom_id res chain seq x y z
N MET A 1 -13.50 11.65 1.38
CA MET A 1 -12.64 10.80 0.52
C MET A 1 -12.87 9.37 0.92
N SER A 2 -13.20 8.49 -0.03
CA SER A 2 -13.32 7.05 0.21
C SER A 2 -11.95 6.45 0.57
N ASP A 3 -11.94 5.40 1.39
CA ASP A 3 -10.72 4.67 1.73
C ASP A 3 -10.14 4.01 0.46
N PRO A 4 -8.93 4.40 0.01
CA PRO A 4 -8.33 3.83 -1.19
C PRO A 4 -8.00 2.33 -1.06
N LEU A 5 -8.02 1.79 0.16
CA LEU A 5 -7.76 0.38 0.44
C LEU A 5 -9.05 -0.45 0.58
N ALA A 6 -10.23 0.15 0.56
CA ALA A 6 -11.51 -0.58 0.64
C ALA A 6 -11.63 -1.74 -0.38
N PRO A 7 -11.19 -1.61 -1.65
CA PRO A 7 -11.26 -2.72 -2.60
C PRO A 7 -10.42 -3.94 -2.18
N LEU A 8 -9.32 -3.75 -1.44
CA LEU A 8 -8.52 -4.85 -0.90
C LEU A 8 -9.31 -5.65 0.15
N ASP A 9 -10.02 -4.96 1.04
CA ASP A 9 -10.82 -5.60 2.08
C ASP A 9 -12.02 -6.34 1.49
N GLU A 10 -12.68 -5.76 0.48
CA GLU A 10 -13.79 -6.40 -0.24
C GLU A 10 -13.33 -7.69 -0.95
N LEU A 11 -12.23 -7.64 -1.70
CA LEU A 11 -11.69 -8.82 -2.38
C LEU A 11 -11.25 -9.91 -1.40
N ARG A 12 -10.67 -9.52 -0.26
CA ARG A 12 -10.31 -10.46 0.81
C ARG A 12 -11.56 -11.10 1.43
N ALA A 13 -12.63 -10.34 1.66
CA ALA A 13 -13.88 -10.88 2.17
C ALA A 13 -14.51 -11.87 1.17
N GLN A 14 -14.51 -11.55 -0.12
CA GLN A 14 -14.99 -12.46 -1.17
C GLN A 14 -14.18 -13.75 -1.23
N LEU A 15 -12.85 -13.69 -1.05
CA LEU A 15 -12.00 -14.88 -1.04
C LEU A 15 -12.28 -15.77 0.18
N ALA A 16 -12.61 -15.18 1.33
CA ALA A 16 -12.98 -15.91 2.54
C ALA A 16 -14.34 -16.60 2.41
N GLN A 17 -15.28 -16.01 1.67
CA GLN A 17 -16.63 -16.54 1.43
C GLN A 17 -16.70 -17.51 0.23
N ALA A 18 -15.60 -17.71 -0.49
CA ALA A 18 -15.57 -18.57 -1.66
C ALA A 18 -15.43 -20.05 -1.27
N ASP A 19 -16.56 -20.76 -1.21
CA ASP A 19 -16.66 -22.14 -0.74
C ASP A 19 -16.31 -23.22 -1.78
N THR A 20 -16.12 -22.83 -3.06
CA THR A 20 -15.73 -23.76 -4.13
C THR A 20 -14.37 -23.41 -4.72
N PRO A 21 -13.58 -24.39 -5.19
CA PRO A 21 -12.30 -24.12 -5.86
C PRO A 21 -12.45 -23.19 -7.06
N ALA A 22 -13.50 -23.34 -7.86
CA ALA A 22 -13.77 -22.48 -9.02
C ALA A 22 -14.04 -21.03 -8.61
N ARG A 23 -14.88 -20.80 -7.59
CA ARG A 23 -15.16 -19.45 -7.08
C ARG A 23 -13.90 -18.82 -6.49
N ARG A 24 -13.07 -19.59 -5.78
CA ARG A 24 -11.78 -19.10 -5.27
C ARG A 24 -10.85 -18.66 -6.39
N ALA A 25 -10.72 -19.44 -7.46
CA ALA A 25 -9.90 -19.10 -8.62
C ALA A 25 -10.40 -17.82 -9.33
N GLN A 26 -11.71 -17.63 -9.41
CA GLN A 26 -12.30 -16.40 -9.94
C GLN A 26 -11.91 -15.19 -9.11
N VAL A 27 -12.09 -15.23 -7.78
CA VAL A 27 -11.73 -14.10 -6.90
C VAL A 27 -10.23 -13.80 -6.97
N LEU A 28 -9.38 -14.83 -7.05
CA LEU A 28 -7.93 -14.63 -7.25
C LEU A 28 -7.63 -13.95 -8.59
N THR A 29 -8.37 -14.26 -9.66
CA THR A 29 -8.24 -13.58 -10.96
C THR A 29 -8.60 -12.11 -10.85
N GLU A 30 -9.66 -11.77 -10.11
CA GLU A 30 -10.07 -10.39 -9.83
C GLU A 30 -9.01 -9.64 -9.02
N ILE A 31 -8.41 -10.27 -8.01
CA ILE A 31 -7.28 -9.70 -7.24
C ILE A 31 -6.10 -9.40 -8.15
N LEU A 32 -5.72 -10.34 -9.02
CA LEU A 32 -4.60 -10.15 -9.95
C LEU A 32 -4.87 -9.01 -10.94
N ALA A 33 -6.10 -8.90 -11.45
CA ALA A 33 -6.49 -7.80 -12.34
C ALA A 33 -6.44 -6.44 -11.64
N ALA A 34 -6.88 -6.36 -10.37
CA ALA A 34 -6.86 -5.14 -9.58
C ALA A 34 -5.47 -4.81 -9.00
N TRP A 35 -4.52 -5.75 -9.03
CA TRP A 35 -3.24 -5.62 -8.33
C TRP A 35 -2.44 -4.36 -8.68
N PRO A 36 -2.32 -3.91 -9.96
CA PRO A 36 -1.58 -2.70 -10.27
C PRO A 36 -2.11 -1.45 -9.54
N ASP A 37 -3.43 -1.29 -9.47
CA ASP A 37 -4.08 -0.17 -8.77
C ASP A 37 -4.00 -0.32 -7.25
N LEU A 38 -4.28 -1.53 -6.74
CA LEU A 38 -4.15 -1.83 -5.32
C LEU A 38 -2.73 -1.61 -4.81
N HIS A 39 -1.73 -2.05 -5.56
CA HIS A 39 -0.32 -1.82 -5.22
C HIS A 39 0.01 -0.33 -5.16
N ARG A 40 -0.46 0.47 -6.13
CA ARG A 40 -0.31 1.93 -6.11
C ARG A 40 -0.99 2.55 -4.88
N ALA A 41 -2.21 2.13 -4.56
CA ALA A 41 -2.96 2.61 -3.40
C ALA A 41 -2.25 2.27 -2.08
N VAL A 42 -1.81 1.03 -1.89
CA VAL A 42 -1.03 0.58 -0.72
C VAL A 42 0.27 1.36 -0.59
N ALA A 43 1.00 1.56 -1.69
CA ALA A 43 2.23 2.34 -1.68
C ALA A 43 1.99 3.82 -1.32
N ALA A 44 0.87 4.40 -1.78
CA ALA A 44 0.47 5.76 -1.42
C ALA A 44 0.07 5.89 0.05
N GLU A 45 -0.73 4.96 0.57
CA GLU A 45 -1.14 4.98 1.97
C GLU A 45 0.05 4.71 2.91
N ARG A 46 0.96 3.79 2.56
CA ARG A 46 2.23 3.59 3.29
C ARG A 46 3.01 4.90 3.43
N ARG A 47 3.16 5.66 2.33
CA ARG A 47 3.82 6.97 2.35
C ARG A 47 3.09 7.97 3.24
N ARG A 48 1.76 8.04 3.13
CA ARG A 48 0.93 8.91 3.97
C ARG A 48 1.11 8.62 5.45
N GLN A 49 1.18 7.34 5.84
CA GLN A 49 1.42 6.94 7.23
C GLN A 49 2.83 7.30 7.71
N ILE A 50 3.86 7.13 6.88
CA ILE A 50 5.21 7.63 7.17
C ILE A 50 5.21 9.15 7.38
N GLY A 51 4.50 9.90 6.53
CA GLY A 51 4.35 11.35 6.68
C GLY A 51 3.70 11.75 8.01
N LYS A 52 2.67 11.03 8.44
CA LYS A 52 2.04 11.23 9.77
C LYS A 52 2.99 10.90 10.92
N ALA A 53 3.79 9.84 10.80
CA ALA A 53 4.80 9.51 11.80
C ALA A 53 5.84 10.63 11.92
N ARG A 54 6.30 11.17 10.79
CA ARG A 54 7.19 12.34 10.75
C ARG A 54 6.56 13.58 11.37
N SER A 55 5.29 13.87 11.10
CA SER A 55 4.60 15.02 11.71
C SER A 55 4.41 14.88 13.22
N LYS A 56 4.46 13.64 13.75
CA LYS A 56 4.45 13.35 15.19
C LYS A 56 5.84 13.40 15.84
N GLY A 57 6.88 13.72 15.07
CA GLY A 57 8.25 13.89 15.58
C GLY A 57 9.15 12.65 15.49
N LEU A 58 8.64 11.50 15.01
CA LEU A 58 9.46 10.29 14.89
C LEU A 58 10.58 10.50 13.87
N THR A 59 11.80 10.10 14.22
CA THR A 59 12.97 10.09 13.36
C THR A 59 12.88 8.99 12.30
N TRP A 60 13.69 9.09 11.23
CA TRP A 60 13.79 8.03 10.24
C TRP A 60 14.29 6.70 10.81
N ARG A 61 15.06 6.76 11.91
CA ARG A 61 15.52 5.57 12.63
C ARG A 61 14.34 4.84 13.25
N GLU A 62 13.56 5.54 14.07
CA GLU A 62 12.38 4.98 14.73
C GLU A 62 11.36 4.44 13.72
N ILE A 63 11.11 5.19 12.63
CA ILE A 63 10.20 4.73 11.57
C ILE A 63 10.75 3.48 10.88
N GLY A 64 12.05 3.44 10.57
CA GLY A 64 12.69 2.28 9.96
C GLY A 64 12.60 1.05 10.86
N ASP A 65 12.90 1.23 12.15
CA ASP A 65 12.85 0.16 13.15
C ASP A 65 11.42 -0.39 13.29
N GLU A 66 10.39 0.45 13.37
CA GLU A 66 8.98 0.02 13.41
C GLU A 66 8.53 -0.71 12.13
N MET A 67 9.03 -0.29 10.97
CA MET A 67 8.72 -0.90 9.69
C MET A 67 9.55 -2.17 9.40
N GLY A 68 10.57 -2.48 10.21
CA GLY A 68 11.52 -3.55 9.94
C GLY A 68 12.42 -3.29 8.71
N ILE A 69 12.71 -2.03 8.39
CA ILE A 69 13.56 -1.64 7.25
C ILE A 69 14.65 -0.66 7.68
N HIS A 70 15.72 -0.56 6.89
CA HIS A 70 16.78 0.41 7.17
C HIS A 70 16.25 1.87 7.14
N PRO A 71 16.75 2.79 7.99
CA PRO A 71 16.25 4.17 8.08
C PRO A 71 16.30 4.95 6.74
N SER A 72 17.34 4.71 5.93
CA SER A 72 17.44 5.31 4.60
C SER A 72 16.36 4.82 3.63
N SER A 73 15.87 3.58 3.80
CA SER A 73 14.75 3.04 3.02
C SER A 73 13.44 3.72 3.42
N ALA A 74 13.20 3.96 4.70
CA ALA A 74 12.02 4.71 5.16
C ALA A 74 11.99 6.14 4.59
N SER A 75 13.12 6.84 4.63
CA SER A 75 13.26 8.16 4.01
C SER A 75 13.05 8.10 2.49
N ARG A 76 13.64 7.11 1.80
CA ARG A 76 13.47 6.93 0.35
C ARG A 76 12.00 6.75 -0.02
N VAL A 77 11.29 5.85 0.67
CA VAL A 77 9.86 5.59 0.42
C VAL A 77 9.05 6.87 0.55
N TYR A 78 9.31 7.69 1.56
CA TYR A 78 8.62 8.98 1.73
C TYR A 78 8.87 9.93 0.56
N HIS A 79 10.10 10.03 0.07
CA HIS A 79 10.49 10.96 -1.01
C HIS A 79 10.28 10.44 -2.44
N GLU A 80 9.97 9.15 -2.64
CA GLU A 80 9.93 8.51 -3.96
C GLU A 80 8.89 9.13 -4.91
N SER A 81 7.85 9.80 -4.40
CA SER A 81 6.89 10.55 -5.23
C SER A 81 7.38 11.88 -5.79
N ASP A 82 8.42 12.50 -5.22
CA ASP A 82 8.96 13.76 -5.75
C ASP A 82 9.72 13.58 -7.06
N ARG A 83 10.00 12.32 -7.46
CA ARG A 83 10.61 11.97 -8.75
C ARG A 83 9.57 11.61 -9.81
N GLN A 84 8.55 10.82 -9.48
CA GLN A 84 7.52 10.40 -10.45
C GLN A 84 6.62 11.54 -10.96
N GLY A 85 6.56 12.66 -10.24
CA GLY A 85 5.87 13.87 -10.69
C GLY A 85 6.68 14.79 -11.62
N ARG A 86 8.00 14.59 -11.75
CA ARG A 86 8.86 15.42 -12.63
C ARG A 86 8.99 14.87 -14.04
N ASP A 87 8.78 13.57 -14.23
CA ASP A 87 8.85 12.91 -15.54
C ASP A 87 7.54 13.01 -16.35
N GLN A 88 6.53 13.73 -15.85
CA GLN A 88 5.23 13.93 -16.52
C GLN A 88 4.99 15.38 -16.99
N THR A 89 6.05 16.19 -17.12
CA THR A 89 6.05 17.54 -17.70
C THR A 89 6.98 17.59 -18.89
#